data_AF-A0A0R1U4B6-F1
#
_entry.id   AF-A0A0R1U4B6-F1
#
_cell.length_a   1.000
_cell.length_b   1.000
_cell.length_c   1.000
_cell.angle_alpha   90.00
_cell.angle_beta   90.00
_cell.angle_gamma   90.00
#
_symmetry.space_group_name_H-M   'P 1'
#
loop_
_entity.id
_entity.type
_entity.pdbx_description
1 polymer ?
#
loop_
_entity_poly.entity_id
_entity_poly.type
_entity_poly.pdbx_seq_one_letter_code
_entity_poly.pdbx_strand_id
1 'polypeptide(L)' 'MVRILRQHGFYVKSQNGSSHLKMYNPITNVTVIIPIHAKELGKGIQNAIFKEAGINR' A
#
# COMPACT_ATOMS: atom_id res chain seq x y z
N MET A 1 -7.16 -0.94 3.06
CA MET A 1 -5.94 -1.03 2.22
C MET A 1 -4.83 -1.85 2.87
N VAL A 2 -4.20 -1.35 3.96
CA VAL A 2 -3.04 -2.01 4.62
C VAL A 2 -3.27 -3.49 4.94
N ARG A 3 -4.45 -3.85 5.48
CA ARG A 3 -4.82 -5.25 5.77
C ARG A 3 -4.80 -6.16 4.53
N ILE A 4 -5.31 -5.68 3.39
CA ILE A 4 -5.31 -6.43 2.12
C ILE A 4 -3.88 -6.62 1.65
N LEU A 5 -3.08 -5.56 1.62
CA LEU A 5 -1.66 -5.65 1.24
C LEU A 5 -0.89 -6.65 2.11
N ARG A 6 -1.13 -6.67 3.43
CA ARG A 6 -0.54 -7.69 4.33
C ARG A 6 -0.92 -9.12 3.95
N GLN A 7 -2.17 -9.37 3.58
CA GLN A 7 -2.62 -10.68 3.11
C GLN A 7 -1.94 -11.10 1.79
N HIS A 8 -1.56 -10.12 0.97
CA HIS A 8 -0.80 -10.34 -0.27
C HIS A 8 0.73 -10.33 -0.07
N GLY A 9 1.23 -10.47 1.16
CA GLY A 9 2.66 -10.61 1.44
C GLY A 9 3.44 -9.30 1.56
N PHE A 10 2.74 -8.15 1.59
CA PHE A 10 3.41 -6.87 1.87
C PHE A 10 3.60 -6.67 3.38
N TYR A 11 4.77 -6.17 3.77
CA TYR A 11 5.07 -5.76 5.13
C TYR A 11 5.44 -4.28 5.21
N VAL A 12 5.35 -3.69 6.40
CA VAL A 12 5.73 -2.29 6.62
C VAL A 12 7.24 -2.18 6.57
N LYS A 13 7.76 -1.41 5.61
CA LYS A 13 9.20 -1.16 5.47
C LYS A 13 9.65 0.06 6.26
N SER A 14 8.90 1.15 6.14
CA SER A 14 9.14 2.38 6.91
C SER A 14 7.88 3.25 6.90
N GLN A 15 7.86 4.23 7.79
CA GLN A 15 6.87 5.29 7.78
C GLN A 15 7.63 6.61 7.68
N ASN A 16 7.59 7.24 6.51
CA ASN A 16 8.25 8.52 6.30
C ASN A 16 7.27 9.62 6.72
N GLY A 17 7.35 10.03 7.99
CA GLY A 17 6.47 11.05 8.58
C GLY A 17 5.09 10.53 9.03
N SER A 18 4.19 11.43 9.42
CA SER A 18 2.87 11.04 9.96
C SER A 18 1.84 10.66 8.88
N SER A 19 2.14 10.89 7.60
CA SER A 19 1.14 10.90 6.52
C SER A 19 1.22 9.74 5.54
N HIS A 20 2.38 9.07 5.40
CA HIS A 20 2.60 8.02 4.39
C HIS A 20 3.28 6.78 4.98
N LEU A 21 2.75 5.61 4.63
CA LEU A 21 3.28 4.30 5.00
C LEU A 21 3.91 3.63 3.78
N LYS A 22 5.16 3.20 3.91
CA LYS A 22 5.87 2.44 2.89
C LYS A 22 5.70 0.95 3.18
N MET A 23 5.09 0.22 2.24
CA MET A 23 4.98 -1.22 2.31
C MET A 23 5.77 -1.88 1.19
N TYR A 24 6.39 -3.01 1.48
CA TYR A 24 7.22 -3.74 0.52
C TYR A 24 6.84 -5.22 0.53
N ASN A 25 6.84 -5.81 -0.66
CA ASN A 25 6.66 -7.24 -0.86
C ASN A 25 8.00 -7.82 -1.38
N PRO A 26 8.65 -8.72 -0.61
CA PRO A 26 9.94 -9.29 -0.99
C PRO A 26 9.81 -10.34 -2.10
N ILE A 27 8.62 -10.93 -2.29
CA ILE A 27 8.35 -11.96 -3.29
C ILE A 27 8.23 -11.32 -4.67
N THR A 28 7.50 -10.20 -4.77
CA THR A 28 7.31 -9.48 -6.03
C THR A 28 8.33 -8.36 -6.25
N ASN A 29 9.14 -8.07 -5.23
CA ASN A 29 10.07 -6.94 -5.16
C ASN A 29 9.39 -5.56 -5.39
N VAL A 30 8.11 -5.45 -5.05
CA VAL A 30 7.31 -4.23 -5.23
C VAL A 30 7.27 -3.43 -3.93
N THR A 31 7.45 -2.12 -4.03
CA THR A 31 7.20 -1.18 -2.93
C THR A 31 6.00 -0.31 -3.27
N VAL A 32 5.05 -0.15 -2.36
CA VAL A 32 3.92 0.78 -2.49
C VAL A 32 3.93 1.80 -1.35
N ILE A 33 3.46 3.01 -1.66
CA ILE A 33 3.32 4.11 -0.69
C ILE A 33 1.82 4.35 -0.46
N ILE A 34 1.40 4.33 0.81
CA ILE A 34 -0.01 4.41 1.20
C ILE A 34 -0.21 5.67 2.03
N PRO A 35 -1.12 6.58 1.65
CA PRO A 35 -1.53 7.67 2.52
C PRO A 35 -2.30 7.10 3.73
N ILE A 36 -1.86 7.42 4.94
CA ILE A 36 -2.45 6.91 6.19
C ILE A 36 -3.11 8.00 7.05
N HIS A 37 -2.89 9.28 6.73
CA HIS A 37 -3.54 10.41 7.42
C HIS A 37 -4.97 10.67 6.93
N ALA A 38 -5.29 10.22 5.71
CA ALA A 38 -6.60 10.41 5.13
C ALA A 38 -7.58 9.40 5.76
N LYS A 39 -8.67 9.91 6.36
CA LYS A 39 -9.74 9.09 6.92
C LYS A 39 -10.40 8.19 5.85
N GLU A 40 -10.48 8.69 4.63
CA GLU A 40 -10.93 7.95 3.45
C GLU A 40 -9.98 8.16 2.27
N LEU A 41 -9.61 7.06 1.62
CA LEU A 41 -8.86 7.08 0.36
C LEU A 41 -9.85 7.08 -0.79
N GLY A 42 -9.76 8.04 -1.71
CA GLY A 42 -10.57 8.02 -2.93
C GLY A 42 -10.37 6.73 -3.74
N LYS A 43 -11.44 6.23 -4.41
CA LYS A 43 -11.40 4.98 -5.19
C LYS A 43 -10.27 4.96 -6.23
N GLY A 44 -9.99 6.09 -6.87
CA GLY A 44 -8.89 6.20 -7.85
C GLY A 44 -7.52 5.92 -7.25
N ILE A 45 -7.24 6.48 -6.05
CA ILE A 45 -5.97 6.24 -5.33
C ILE A 45 -5.87 4.79 -4.90
N GLN A 46 -6.97 4.21 -4.39
CA GLN A 46 -6.98 2.80 -4.00
C GLN A 46 -6.68 1.88 -5.19
N ASN A 47 -7.31 2.12 -6.34
CA ASN A 47 -7.09 1.33 -7.55
C ASN A 47 -5.67 1.50 -8.10
N ALA A 48 -5.10 2.71 -8.04
CA ALA A 48 -3.72 2.96 -8.43
C ALA A 48 -2.74 2.15 -7.56
N ILE A 49 -2.94 2.16 -6.23
CA ILE A 49 -2.11 1.39 -5.29
C ILE A 49 -2.26 -0.12 -5.54
N PHE A 50 -3.47 -0.62 -5.80
CA PHE A 50 -3.66 -2.04 -6.11
C PHE A 50 -3.01 -2.45 -7.42
N LYS A 51 -3.11 -1.59 -8.45
CA LYS A 51 -2.42 -1.81 -9.72
C LYS A 51 -0.90 -1.84 -9.54
N GLU A 52 -0.33 -0.92 -8.77
CA GLU A 52 1.09 -0.91 -8.44
C GLU A 52 1.50 -2.15 -7.63
N ALA A 53 0.64 -2.58 -6.70
CA ALA A 53 0.82 -3.80 -5.91
C ALA A 53 0.65 -5.10 -6.70
N GLY A 54 0.21 -5.06 -7.97
CA GLY A 54 -0.10 -6.24 -8.77
C GLY A 54 -1.34 -7.00 -8.28
N ILE A 55 -2.24 -6.34 -7.55
CA ILE A 55 -3.48 -6.92 -7.04
C ILE A 55 -4.60 -6.56 -8.00
N ASN A 56 -5.06 -7.54 -8.78
CA ASN A 56 -6.23 -7.37 -9.63
C ASN A 56 -7.50 -7.53 -8.79
N ARG A 57 -8.40 -6.55 -8.89
CA ARG A 57 -9.70 -6.54 -8.20
C ARG A 57 -10.79 -6.06 -9.13
#